data_AF-A0A8G1VQ30-F1
#
_entry.id   AF-A0A8G1VQ30-F1
#
_cell.length_a   1.000
_cell.length_b   1.000
_cell.length_c   1.000
_cell.angle_alpha   90.00
_cell.angle_beta   90.00
_cell.angle_gamma   90.00
#
_symmetry.space_group_name_H-M   'P 1'
#
loop_
_entity.id
_entity.type
_entity.pdbx_description
1 polymer ?
#
loop_
_entity_poly.entity_id
_entity_poly.type
_entity_poly.pdbx_seq_one_letter_code
_entity_poly.pdbx_strand_id
1 'polypeptide(L)'
;MHFPKLIFTLLVAGTAVAHPGPHDILPRAEIQRRSEMAKRCASHVGSFNQRRIAKRAMQKRWEGSGHNTTFEIVTEAPYYETIQNNTCVLTPEVTRGPYVWPRSQTLRQDMAEDQPGVPLWLDIGVLDMATCDPLPNALLDLWHCNATGSYSSFTGLSPNTPFETLLSELNVTDYDMGVTDLHTDDTTWLRGMWPTNEDGVMEMKTIFPGFYVERAIHIHAQVHTDWTVRENGTIIASNTVSTGQLYFEEELEQKIMSMEPYVSHTQINRTTNSEDTVFPEDLEGGYNPVVSVVPVDEDDLSKGLIGYITIGVDTTAIETFSK
;
A
#
# COMPACT_ATOMS: atom_id res chain seq x y z
N MET A 1 69.16 -0.88 14.70
CA MET A 1 67.92 -0.29 15.24
C MET A 1 66.87 -0.34 14.14
N HIS A 2 66.03 -1.37 14.15
CA HIS A 2 64.93 -1.55 13.21
C HIS A 2 63.64 -1.05 13.86
N PHE A 3 62.96 -0.09 13.23
CA PHE A 3 61.58 0.29 13.55
C PHE A 3 60.69 -0.20 12.40
N PRO A 4 59.71 -1.08 12.64
CA PRO A 4 58.70 -1.39 11.62
C PRO A 4 57.64 -0.29 11.61
N LYS A 5 57.26 0.16 10.41
CA LYS A 5 56.10 1.04 10.19
C LYS A 5 54.84 0.18 10.27
N LEU A 6 54.03 0.35 11.31
CA LEU A 6 52.63 -0.09 11.31
C LEU A 6 51.84 0.83 10.36
N ILE A 7 51.30 0.27 9.29
CA ILE A 7 50.27 0.93 8.48
C ILE A 7 48.93 0.53 9.11
N PHE A 8 48.27 1.49 9.77
CA PHE A 8 46.89 1.36 10.20
C PHE A 8 46.00 1.57 8.96
N THR A 9 45.38 0.50 8.49
CA THR A 9 44.30 0.57 7.50
C THR A 9 43.04 0.96 8.26
N LEU A 10 42.64 2.24 8.18
CA LEU A 10 41.32 2.67 8.62
C LEU A 10 40.29 2.08 7.65
N LEU A 11 39.49 1.11 8.10
CA LEU A 11 38.20 0.81 7.49
C LEU A 11 37.33 2.07 7.66
N VAL A 12 37.12 2.81 6.58
CA VAL A 12 36.00 3.75 6.50
C VAL A 12 34.75 2.90 6.34
N ALA A 13 34.06 2.65 7.45
CA ALA A 13 32.68 2.20 7.41
C ALA A 13 31.87 3.34 6.78
N GLY A 14 31.57 3.20 5.48
CA GLY A 14 30.60 4.07 4.83
C GLY A 14 29.25 3.81 5.47
N THR A 15 28.84 4.68 6.39
CA THR A 15 27.45 4.78 6.80
C THR A 15 26.67 5.19 5.57
N ALA A 16 25.90 4.26 4.99
CA ALA A 16 24.82 4.62 4.10
C ALA A 16 23.88 5.52 4.91
N VAL A 17 23.96 6.83 4.68
CA VAL A 17 22.96 7.77 5.14
C VAL A 17 21.79 7.55 4.19
N ALA A 18 20.82 6.73 4.61
CA ALA A 18 19.49 6.79 4.03
C ALA A 18 19.08 8.26 4.04
N HIS A 19 18.75 8.82 2.88
CA HIS A 19 18.24 10.18 2.79
C HIS A 19 17.01 10.27 3.70
N PRO A 20 17.04 11.06 4.80
CA PRO A 20 15.82 11.40 5.48
C PRO A 20 15.10 12.33 4.50
N GLY A 21 14.00 11.86 3.91
CA GLY A 21 12.98 12.80 3.42
C GLY A 21 12.62 13.77 4.55
N PRO A 22 12.06 14.94 4.25
CA PRO A 22 11.75 15.93 5.27
C PRO A 22 10.52 15.46 6.06
N HIS A 23 10.68 14.46 6.92
CA HIS A 23 9.70 14.18 7.96
C HIS A 23 9.98 15.16 9.09
N ASP A 24 9.31 16.31 9.06
CA ASP A 24 9.18 17.13 10.24
C ASP A 24 8.56 16.24 11.33
N ILE A 25 9.32 15.98 12.41
CA ILE A 25 8.80 15.23 13.56
C ILE A 25 7.53 15.92 14.01
N LEU A 26 6.39 15.24 13.90
CA LEU A 26 5.08 15.81 14.22
C LEU A 26 5.12 16.41 15.64
N PRO A 27 4.70 17.67 15.84
CA PRO A 27 4.69 18.28 17.16
C PRO A 27 3.91 17.41 18.15
N ARG A 28 4.35 17.35 19.41
CA ARG A 28 3.66 16.55 20.45
C ARG A 28 2.15 16.86 20.55
N ALA A 29 1.75 18.10 20.30
CA ALA A 29 0.35 18.51 20.26
C ALA A 29 -0.43 17.84 19.13
N GLU A 30 0.19 17.69 17.96
CA GLU A 30 -0.39 16.98 16.81
C GLU A 30 -0.48 15.48 17.11
N ILE A 31 0.58 14.86 17.64
CA ILE A 31 0.55 13.45 18.08
C ILE A 31 -0.58 13.20 19.09
N GLN A 32 -0.75 14.09 20.07
CA GLN A 32 -1.81 13.98 21.06
C GLN A 32 -3.21 14.16 20.44
N ARG A 33 -3.38 15.14 19.55
CA ARG A 33 -4.63 15.37 18.81
C ARG A 33 -5.02 14.13 18.02
N ARG A 34 -4.08 13.56 17.26
CA ARG A 34 -4.24 12.32 16.49
C ARG A 34 -4.65 11.14 17.40
N SER A 35 -3.98 10.97 18.53
CA SER A 35 -4.31 9.92 19.52
C SER A 35 -5.71 10.08 20.13
N GLU A 36 -6.15 11.32 20.38
CA GLU A 36 -7.49 11.59 20.91
C GLU A 36 -8.59 11.32 19.88
N MET A 37 -8.36 11.68 18.60
CA MET A 37 -9.29 11.37 17.50
C MET A 37 -9.44 9.86 17.30
N ALA A 38 -8.33 9.13 17.27
CA ALA A 38 -8.30 7.67 17.19
C ALA A 38 -9.17 7.01 18.28
N LYS A 39 -8.99 7.41 19.54
CA LYS A 39 -9.76 6.88 20.67
C LYS A 39 -11.25 7.19 20.55
N ARG A 40 -11.62 8.38 20.07
CA ARG A 40 -13.02 8.79 19.89
C ARG A 40 -13.74 7.92 18.84
N CYS A 41 -13.07 7.59 17.75
CA CYS A 41 -13.70 6.88 16.63
C CYS A 41 -13.64 5.35 16.73
N ALA A 42 -12.93 4.78 17.70
CA ALA A 42 -12.67 3.34 17.81
C ALA A 42 -13.93 2.45 17.73
N SER A 43 -15.04 2.82 18.39
CA SER A 43 -16.30 2.05 18.34
C SER A 43 -16.97 2.12 16.96
N HIS A 44 -16.89 3.27 16.29
CA HIS A 44 -17.44 3.46 14.94
C HIS A 44 -16.66 2.63 13.93
N VAL A 45 -15.33 2.62 14.03
CA VAL A 45 -14.41 1.77 13.24
C VAL A 45 -14.77 0.29 13.38
N GLY A 46 -14.93 -0.20 14.61
CA GLY A 46 -15.32 -1.59 14.86
C GLY A 46 -16.65 -1.96 14.19
N SER A 47 -17.66 -1.09 14.32
CA SER A 47 -18.98 -1.29 13.69
C SER A 47 -18.93 -1.24 12.16
N PHE A 48 -18.10 -0.34 11.61
CA PHE A 48 -17.87 -0.18 10.19
C PHE A 48 -17.27 -1.45 9.59
N ASN A 49 -16.21 -1.97 10.22
CA ASN A 49 -15.54 -3.19 9.80
C ASN A 49 -16.47 -4.41 9.83
N GLN A 50 -17.25 -4.57 10.91
CA GLN A 50 -18.22 -5.66 11.01
C GLN A 50 -19.29 -5.62 9.91
N ARG A 51 -19.87 -4.45 9.63
CA ARG A 51 -20.89 -4.29 8.57
C ARG A 51 -20.34 -4.64 7.20
N ARG A 52 -19.12 -4.19 6.90
CA ARG A 52 -18.43 -4.45 5.62
C ARG A 52 -18.16 -5.94 5.41
N ILE A 53 -17.57 -6.60 6.40
CA ILE A 53 -17.29 -8.05 6.36
C ILE A 53 -18.58 -8.84 6.17
N ALA A 54 -19.65 -8.49 6.90
CA ALA A 54 -20.95 -9.13 6.76
C ALA A 54 -21.53 -8.97 5.34
N LYS A 55 -21.43 -7.77 4.75
CA LYS A 55 -21.90 -7.47 3.38
C LYS A 55 -21.17 -8.33 2.34
N ARG A 56 -19.84 -8.50 2.48
CA ARG A 56 -19.05 -9.36 1.57
C ARG A 56 -19.33 -10.84 1.75
N ALA A 57 -19.47 -11.31 2.99
CA ALA A 57 -19.89 -12.69 3.24
C ALA A 57 -21.26 -12.99 2.58
N MET A 58 -22.19 -12.02 2.59
CA MET A 58 -23.47 -12.15 1.90
C MET A 58 -23.33 -12.14 0.36
N GLN A 59 -22.46 -11.28 -0.20
CA GLN A 59 -22.24 -11.21 -1.65
C GLN A 59 -21.57 -12.48 -2.20
N LYS A 60 -20.56 -13.04 -1.50
CA LYS A 60 -19.95 -14.34 -1.83
C LYS A 60 -20.98 -15.47 -1.89
N ARG A 61 -21.90 -15.51 -0.91
CA ARG A 61 -22.98 -16.52 -0.88
C ARG A 61 -23.92 -16.40 -2.07
N TRP A 62 -24.09 -15.20 -2.63
CA TRP A 62 -24.96 -14.94 -3.76
C TRP A 62 -24.32 -15.29 -5.11
N GLU A 63 -23.04 -14.95 -5.31
CA GLU A 63 -22.29 -15.23 -6.55
C GLU A 63 -22.05 -16.75 -6.78
N GLY A 64 -22.18 -17.57 -5.73
CA GLY A 64 -22.17 -19.05 -5.81
C GLY A 64 -23.45 -19.70 -6.37
N SER A 65 -24.49 -18.96 -6.73
CA SER A 65 -25.77 -19.52 -7.20
C SER A 65 -25.82 -19.88 -8.70
N GLY A 66 -24.67 -19.90 -9.39
CA GLY A 66 -24.61 -20.03 -10.86
C GLY A 66 -24.44 -21.46 -11.42
N HIS A 67 -23.82 -22.40 -10.69
CA HIS A 67 -23.57 -23.74 -11.20
C HIS A 67 -23.75 -24.82 -10.13
N ASN A 68 -24.31 -25.95 -10.55
CA ASN A 68 -24.95 -27.00 -9.76
C ASN A 68 -23.96 -27.89 -8.98
N THR A 69 -23.14 -27.27 -8.13
CA THR A 69 -22.27 -27.95 -7.17
C THR A 69 -22.44 -27.23 -5.83
N THR A 70 -23.21 -27.83 -4.94
CA THR A 70 -23.27 -27.46 -3.52
C THR A 70 -21.90 -27.74 -2.89
N PHE A 71 -21.04 -26.73 -2.85
CA PHE A 71 -19.97 -26.67 -1.87
C PHE A 71 -20.54 -25.96 -0.64
N GLU A 72 -20.70 -26.71 0.45
CA GLU A 72 -20.99 -26.12 1.75
C GLU A 72 -19.67 -25.59 2.31
N ILE A 73 -19.33 -24.36 1.93
CA ILE A 73 -18.14 -23.69 2.47
C ILE A 73 -18.48 -23.20 3.87
N VAL A 74 -17.93 -23.89 4.87
CA VAL A 74 -17.94 -23.45 6.26
C VAL A 74 -16.85 -22.37 6.40
N THR A 75 -17.06 -21.19 5.82
CA THR A 75 -16.26 -20.04 6.25
C THR A 75 -16.77 -19.63 7.62
N GLU A 76 -16.00 -19.94 8.66
CA GLU A 76 -16.12 -19.17 9.89
C GLU A 76 -15.91 -17.71 9.48
N ALA A 77 -16.84 -16.82 9.85
CA ALA A 77 -16.62 -15.38 9.74
C ALA A 77 -15.21 -15.08 10.30
N PRO A 78 -14.41 -14.19 9.67
CA PRO A 78 -12.98 -14.06 9.96
C PRO A 78 -12.73 -14.16 11.46
N TYR A 79 -12.04 -15.24 11.85
CA TYR A 79 -11.71 -15.52 13.23
C TYR A 79 -10.67 -14.48 13.67
N TYR A 80 -11.18 -13.36 14.14
CA TYR A 80 -10.38 -12.39 14.86
C TYR A 80 -10.26 -12.88 16.31
N GLU A 81 -9.06 -13.27 16.76
CA GLU A 81 -8.80 -13.34 18.22
C GLU A 81 -8.96 -11.96 18.87
N THR A 82 -8.80 -10.90 18.08
CA THR A 82 -9.13 -9.53 18.46
C THR A 82 -9.76 -8.80 17.30
N ILE A 83 -11.04 -8.42 17.46
CA ILE A 83 -11.56 -7.25 16.75
C ILE A 83 -10.55 -6.14 17.05
N GLN A 84 -10.00 -5.50 16.02
CA GLN A 84 -9.14 -4.30 16.10
C GLN A 84 -9.97 -3.10 16.61
N ASN A 85 -10.58 -3.26 17.79
CA ASN A 85 -11.50 -2.34 18.47
C ASN A 85 -10.75 -1.19 19.17
N ASN A 86 -9.42 -1.14 19.07
CA ASN A 86 -8.55 -0.21 19.79
C ASN A 86 -7.42 0.40 18.95
N THR A 87 -7.35 0.15 17.64
CA THR A 87 -6.27 0.67 16.79
C THR A 87 -6.59 2.07 16.32
N CYS A 88 -5.58 2.93 16.37
CA CYS A 88 -5.63 4.19 15.67
C CYS A 88 -5.83 3.87 14.19
N VAL A 89 -6.83 4.47 13.57
CA VAL A 89 -7.08 4.29 12.13
C VAL A 89 -6.52 5.46 11.35
N LEU A 90 -6.19 6.55 12.04
CA LEU A 90 -5.60 7.72 11.40
C LEU A 90 -4.24 7.32 10.84
N THR A 91 -4.13 7.37 9.52
CA THR A 91 -2.91 7.02 8.84
C THR A 91 -1.85 8.11 9.05
N PRO A 92 -0.58 7.73 9.26
CA PRO A 92 0.52 8.66 9.14
C PRO A 92 0.72 9.06 7.66
N GLU A 93 1.41 10.17 7.46
CA GLU A 93 1.87 10.58 6.13
C GLU A 93 3.30 10.06 5.95
N VAL A 94 3.53 9.24 4.93
CA VAL A 94 4.81 8.54 4.74
C VAL A 94 5.45 8.93 3.42
N THR A 95 5.24 8.16 2.35
CA THR A 95 5.90 8.45 1.08
C THR A 95 5.13 7.92 -0.12
N ARG A 96 5.15 8.70 -1.19
CA ARG A 96 4.73 8.26 -2.53
C ARG A 96 5.76 7.33 -3.18
N GLY A 97 6.99 7.30 -2.68
CA GLY A 97 8.08 6.55 -3.31
C GLY A 97 8.41 7.06 -4.73
N PRO A 98 9.42 6.44 -5.38
CA PRO A 98 9.98 7.00 -6.60
C PRO A 98 9.22 6.63 -7.88
N TYR A 99 8.36 5.61 -7.83
CA TYR A 99 7.68 5.04 -9.01
C TYR A 99 6.26 5.56 -9.19
N VAL A 100 6.08 6.88 -9.03
CA VAL A 100 4.83 7.57 -9.31
C VAL A 100 4.92 8.31 -10.62
N TRP A 101 4.00 7.99 -11.53
CA TRP A 101 3.81 8.77 -12.75
C TRP A 101 2.32 9.13 -12.86
N PRO A 102 1.93 10.39 -12.59
CA PRO A 102 0.52 10.78 -12.50
C PRO A 102 -0.31 10.51 -13.78
N ARG A 103 0.34 10.32 -14.93
CA ARG A 103 -0.33 10.06 -16.21
C ARG A 103 -0.74 8.60 -16.41
N SER A 104 -0.17 7.64 -15.69
CA SER A 104 -0.59 6.23 -15.76
C SER A 104 -1.74 5.89 -14.82
N GLN A 105 -2.17 6.84 -13.98
CA GLN A 105 -3.31 6.67 -13.11
C GLN A 105 -4.62 6.75 -13.88
N THR A 106 -5.51 5.82 -13.58
CA THR A 106 -6.64 5.45 -14.44
C THR A 106 -7.83 5.07 -13.58
N LEU A 107 -9.02 5.56 -13.94
CA LEU A 107 -10.23 5.30 -13.18
C LEU A 107 -10.75 3.89 -13.50
N ARG A 108 -10.54 2.93 -12.60
CA ARG A 108 -10.94 1.53 -12.78
C ARG A 108 -10.98 0.78 -11.46
N GLN A 109 -11.85 -0.24 -11.39
CA GLN A 109 -11.95 -1.17 -10.26
C GLN A 109 -11.17 -2.48 -10.46
N ASP A 110 -10.63 -2.71 -11.66
CA ASP A 110 -9.72 -3.83 -11.94
C ASP A 110 -8.44 -3.25 -12.53
N MET A 111 -7.40 -3.18 -11.70
CA MET A 111 -6.09 -2.65 -12.06
C MET A 111 -5.09 -3.74 -12.48
N ALA A 112 -5.48 -5.03 -12.47
CA ALA A 112 -4.56 -6.12 -12.78
C ALA A 112 -4.07 -6.11 -14.24
N GLU A 113 -4.94 -5.68 -15.16
CA GLU A 113 -4.75 -5.82 -16.61
C GLU A 113 -4.36 -7.27 -16.98
N ASP A 114 -3.16 -7.46 -17.54
CA ASP A 114 -2.62 -8.74 -18.00
C ASP A 114 -1.57 -9.34 -17.03
N GLN A 115 -1.35 -8.72 -15.87
CA GLN A 115 -0.28 -9.14 -14.96
C GLN A 115 -0.59 -10.48 -14.30
N PRO A 116 0.33 -11.46 -14.38
CA PRO A 116 0.16 -12.74 -13.71
C PRO A 116 0.46 -12.60 -12.21
N GLY A 117 -0.31 -13.31 -11.40
CA GLY A 117 -0.16 -13.35 -9.95
C GLY A 117 -1.36 -13.98 -9.27
N VAL A 118 -1.29 -14.09 -7.94
CA VAL A 118 -2.43 -14.50 -7.12
C VAL A 118 -3.44 -13.35 -7.10
N PRO A 119 -4.70 -13.55 -7.54
CA PRO A 119 -5.70 -12.48 -7.54
C PRO A 119 -5.96 -11.95 -6.12
N LEU A 120 -6.13 -10.64 -5.99
CA LEU A 120 -6.45 -9.97 -4.73
C LEU A 120 -7.63 -9.01 -4.95
N TRP A 121 -8.72 -9.24 -4.22
CA TRP A 121 -9.82 -8.28 -4.08
C TRP A 121 -9.62 -7.50 -2.79
N LEU A 122 -9.31 -6.21 -2.92
CA LEU A 122 -9.00 -5.33 -1.80
C LEU A 122 -10.20 -4.43 -1.49
N ASP A 123 -10.77 -4.61 -0.31
CA ASP A 123 -11.77 -3.72 0.26
C ASP A 123 -11.09 -2.71 1.19
N ILE A 124 -11.09 -1.45 0.77
CA ILE A 124 -10.57 -0.33 1.56
C ILE A 124 -11.72 0.52 2.05
N GLY A 125 -11.89 0.58 3.36
CA GLY A 125 -12.77 1.55 3.99
C GLY A 125 -12.07 2.87 4.25
N VAL A 126 -12.75 3.99 4.04
CA VAL A 126 -12.26 5.32 4.41
C VAL A 126 -13.21 5.93 5.43
N LEU A 127 -12.64 6.37 6.55
CA LEU A 127 -13.37 7.05 7.62
C LEU A 127 -12.80 8.46 7.79
N ASP A 128 -13.68 9.45 7.91
CA ASP A 128 -13.27 10.78 8.35
C ASP A 128 -13.13 10.78 9.87
N MET A 129 -11.92 10.99 10.37
CA MET A 129 -11.61 10.96 11.79
C MET A 129 -12.11 12.21 12.53
N ALA A 130 -12.44 13.29 11.82
CA ALA A 130 -13.07 14.47 12.40
C ALA A 130 -14.52 14.17 12.81
N THR A 131 -15.26 13.42 12.00
CA THR A 131 -16.68 13.06 12.23
C THR A 131 -16.89 11.66 12.82
N CYS A 132 -15.90 10.77 12.66
CA CYS A 132 -16.00 9.32 12.87
C CYS A 132 -16.97 8.60 11.92
N ASP A 133 -17.34 9.24 10.81
CA ASP A 133 -18.27 8.68 9.82
C ASP A 133 -17.52 8.12 8.60
N PRO A 134 -18.11 7.17 7.86
CA PRO A 134 -17.64 6.79 6.54
C PRO A 134 -17.52 7.99 5.62
N LEU A 135 -16.44 8.04 4.84
CA LEU A 135 -16.19 9.12 3.90
C LEU A 135 -16.56 8.68 2.48
N PRO A 136 -17.77 9.01 1.98
CA PRO A 136 -18.17 8.71 0.62
C PRO A 136 -17.46 9.63 -0.39
N ASN A 137 -17.35 9.17 -1.64
CA ASN A 137 -16.77 9.90 -2.75
C ASN A 137 -15.31 10.36 -2.53
N ALA A 138 -14.56 9.72 -1.63
CA ALA A 138 -13.11 9.86 -1.53
C ALA A 138 -12.46 9.01 -2.61
N LEU A 139 -11.60 9.59 -3.44
CA LEU A 139 -10.87 8.87 -4.49
C LEU A 139 -9.64 8.22 -3.90
N LEU A 140 -9.55 6.89 -3.96
CA LEU A 140 -8.33 6.17 -3.63
C LEU A 140 -7.51 5.98 -4.89
N ASP A 141 -6.22 6.29 -4.80
CA ASP A 141 -5.21 6.04 -5.82
C ASP A 141 -4.25 4.94 -5.33
N LEU A 142 -4.18 3.83 -6.06
CA LEU A 142 -3.36 2.68 -5.72
C LEU A 142 -2.34 2.37 -6.83
N TRP A 143 -1.12 2.00 -6.42
CA TRP A 143 -0.13 1.39 -7.31
C TRP A 143 0.79 0.43 -6.58
N HIS A 144 1.28 -0.58 -7.28
CA HIS A 144 2.28 -1.50 -6.76
C HIS A 144 3.08 -2.19 -7.89
N CYS A 145 4.17 -2.86 -7.52
CA CYS A 145 4.94 -3.66 -8.47
C CYS A 145 4.21 -4.96 -8.83
N ASN A 146 4.56 -5.53 -9.98
CA ASN A 146 4.10 -6.87 -10.35
C ASN A 146 4.78 -7.95 -9.50
N ALA A 147 4.42 -9.21 -9.77
CA ALA A 147 4.89 -10.36 -9.01
C ALA A 147 6.43 -10.53 -8.97
N THR A 148 7.18 -9.89 -9.87
CA THR A 148 8.65 -9.92 -9.94
C THR A 148 9.28 -8.55 -9.69
N GLY A 149 8.56 -7.64 -9.03
CA GLY A 149 9.11 -6.36 -8.55
C GLY A 149 9.13 -5.20 -9.53
N SER A 150 8.73 -5.38 -10.79
CA SER A 150 8.72 -4.29 -11.78
C SER A 150 7.50 -3.39 -11.58
N TYR A 151 7.65 -2.08 -11.80
CA TYR A 151 6.54 -1.13 -11.83
C TYR A 151 6.18 -0.74 -13.27
N SER A 152 4.88 -0.65 -13.56
CA SER A 152 4.41 -0.08 -14.82
C SER A 152 4.85 1.36 -14.96
N SER A 153 4.99 1.84 -16.19
CA SER A 153 5.62 3.11 -16.56
C SER A 153 7.14 3.16 -16.34
N PHE A 154 7.72 2.17 -15.65
CA PHE A 154 9.14 2.13 -15.28
C PHE A 154 9.77 0.77 -15.64
N THR A 155 9.26 0.08 -16.67
CA THR A 155 9.67 -1.30 -17.00
C THR A 155 11.11 -1.40 -17.51
N GLY A 156 11.70 -0.29 -17.96
CA GLY A 156 13.11 -0.19 -18.31
C GLY A 156 14.05 -0.06 -17.11
N LEU A 157 13.52 0.09 -15.89
CA LEU A 157 14.28 0.18 -14.66
C LEU A 157 14.33 -1.20 -13.97
N SER A 158 15.53 -1.61 -13.55
CA SER A 158 15.74 -2.87 -12.86
C SER A 158 15.13 -2.82 -11.45
N PRO A 159 14.25 -3.78 -11.06
CA PRO A 159 13.75 -3.86 -9.69
C PRO A 159 14.80 -4.41 -8.70
N ASN A 160 15.97 -4.81 -9.21
CA ASN A 160 17.05 -5.43 -8.44
C ASN A 160 18.21 -4.46 -8.15
N THR A 161 18.14 -3.24 -8.68
CA THR A 161 19.20 -2.24 -8.54
C THR A 161 18.76 -1.21 -7.49
N PRO A 162 19.52 -1.01 -6.39
CA PRO A 162 19.20 0.00 -5.39
C PRO A 162 18.97 1.37 -6.01
N PHE A 163 17.98 2.11 -5.52
CA PHE A 163 17.49 3.32 -6.20
C PHE A 163 18.59 4.38 -6.39
N GLU A 164 19.46 4.56 -5.40
CA GLU A 164 20.62 5.47 -5.51
C GLU A 164 21.61 5.05 -6.61
N THR A 165 21.80 3.74 -6.78
CA THR A 165 22.65 3.21 -7.87
C THR A 165 21.98 3.46 -9.21
N LEU A 166 20.66 3.27 -9.30
CA LEU A 166 19.88 3.55 -10.50
C LEU A 166 19.95 5.03 -10.91
N LEU A 167 19.83 5.96 -9.95
CA LEU A 167 20.00 7.40 -10.22
C LEU A 167 21.40 7.71 -10.79
N SER A 168 22.44 7.11 -10.20
CA SER A 168 23.81 7.25 -10.70
C SER A 168 23.98 6.68 -12.11
N GLU A 169 23.38 5.54 -12.42
CA GLU A 169 23.43 4.91 -13.76
C GLU A 169 22.71 5.77 -14.82
N LEU A 170 21.64 6.46 -14.41
CA LEU A 170 20.88 7.39 -15.25
C LEU A 170 21.51 8.79 -15.36
N ASN A 171 22.60 9.07 -14.63
CA ASN A 171 23.21 10.40 -14.50
C ASN A 171 22.23 11.48 -13.98
N VAL A 172 21.32 11.10 -13.08
CA VAL A 172 20.39 12.04 -12.42
C VAL A 172 21.00 12.50 -11.11
N THR A 173 21.22 13.81 -10.95
CA THR A 173 21.87 14.39 -9.76
C THR A 173 20.98 15.29 -8.92
N ASP A 174 19.83 15.69 -9.47
CA ASP A 174 18.83 16.59 -8.90
C ASP A 174 17.46 15.91 -8.85
N TYR A 175 17.44 14.69 -8.31
CA TYR A 175 16.21 13.93 -8.14
C TYR A 175 15.30 14.58 -7.09
N ASP A 176 14.04 14.80 -7.47
CA ASP A 176 12.95 15.22 -6.59
C ASP A 176 11.77 14.24 -6.70
N MET A 177 11.33 13.73 -5.56
CA MET A 177 10.42 12.58 -5.49
C MET A 177 9.02 12.95 -5.98
N GLY A 178 8.57 12.25 -7.03
CA GLY A 178 7.28 12.50 -7.68
C GLY A 178 7.25 13.79 -8.50
N VAL A 179 8.41 14.42 -8.74
CA VAL A 179 8.58 15.59 -9.62
C VAL A 179 9.51 15.26 -10.78
N THR A 180 10.67 14.67 -10.49
CA THR A 180 11.61 14.21 -11.52
C THR A 180 11.04 13.00 -12.24
N ASP A 181 10.85 13.15 -13.54
CA ASP A 181 10.23 12.12 -14.38
C ASP A 181 11.26 11.07 -14.83
N LEU A 182 11.12 9.85 -14.31
CA LEU A 182 11.97 8.70 -14.63
C LEU A 182 11.24 7.60 -15.43
N HIS A 183 10.04 7.87 -15.96
CA HIS A 183 9.29 6.85 -16.71
C HIS A 183 10.07 6.39 -17.94
N THR A 184 9.90 5.12 -18.29
CA THR A 184 10.56 4.47 -19.43
C THR A 184 9.59 4.05 -20.52
N ASP A 185 8.29 4.01 -20.21
CA ASP A 185 7.22 3.55 -21.09
C ASP A 185 5.85 4.05 -20.60
N ASP A 186 4.80 3.74 -21.37
CA ASP A 186 3.43 4.18 -21.11
C ASP A 186 2.55 3.07 -20.47
N THR A 187 3.13 2.00 -19.92
CA THR A 187 2.33 0.92 -19.32
C THR A 187 1.60 1.40 -18.07
N THR A 188 0.43 0.81 -17.81
CA THR A 188 -0.49 1.27 -16.75
C THR A 188 -0.96 0.17 -15.80
N TRP A 189 -0.52 -1.08 -15.99
CA TRP A 189 -0.96 -2.19 -15.15
C TRP A 189 -0.59 -1.95 -13.68
N LEU A 190 -1.41 -2.48 -12.78
CA LEU A 190 -1.26 -2.32 -11.33
C LEU A 190 -1.20 -0.86 -10.88
N ARG A 191 -1.93 0.00 -11.60
CA ARG A 191 -2.24 1.39 -11.24
C ARG A 191 -3.74 1.64 -11.44
N GLY A 192 -4.41 2.17 -10.42
CA GLY A 192 -5.86 2.30 -10.46
C GLY A 192 -6.39 3.26 -9.41
N MET A 193 -7.36 4.06 -9.83
CA MET A 193 -8.11 4.96 -8.97
C MET A 193 -9.59 4.57 -8.93
N TRP A 194 -10.20 4.59 -7.75
CA TRP A 194 -11.65 4.41 -7.62
C TRP A 194 -12.22 5.11 -6.39
N PRO A 195 -13.40 5.75 -6.49
CA PRO A 195 -14.01 6.41 -5.35
C PRO A 195 -14.67 5.44 -4.37
N THR A 196 -14.72 5.82 -3.11
CA THR A 196 -15.57 5.18 -2.11
C THR A 196 -17.05 5.38 -2.42
N ASN A 197 -17.86 4.37 -2.14
CA ASN A 197 -19.31 4.44 -2.23
C ASN A 197 -19.94 5.17 -1.01
N GLU A 198 -21.27 5.18 -0.94
CA GLU A 198 -22.03 5.78 0.18
C GLU A 198 -21.70 5.19 1.55
N ASP A 199 -21.23 3.94 1.58
CA ASP A 199 -20.77 3.29 2.81
C ASP A 199 -19.30 3.62 3.12
N GLY A 200 -18.64 4.53 2.39
CA GLY A 200 -17.22 4.85 2.55
C GLY A 200 -16.28 3.70 2.16
N VAL A 201 -16.71 2.79 1.28
CA VAL A 201 -15.92 1.62 0.86
C VAL A 201 -15.54 1.71 -0.62
N MET A 202 -14.27 1.47 -0.91
CA MET A 202 -13.72 1.26 -2.24
C MET A 202 -13.34 -0.22 -2.40
N GLU A 203 -13.66 -0.80 -3.55
CA GLU A 203 -13.26 -2.16 -3.93
C GLU A 203 -12.35 -2.11 -5.17
N MET A 204 -11.19 -2.74 -5.06
CA MET A 204 -10.20 -2.86 -6.13
C MET A 204 -9.81 -4.32 -6.34
N LYS A 205 -9.86 -4.78 -7.59
CA LYS A 205 -9.28 -6.05 -8.02
C LYS A 205 -7.86 -5.80 -8.55
N THR A 206 -6.92 -6.58 -8.06
CA THR A 206 -5.51 -6.56 -8.46
C THR A 206 -4.89 -7.97 -8.31
N ILE A 207 -3.56 -8.07 -8.31
CA ILE A 207 -2.81 -9.25 -7.87
C ILE A 207 -2.05 -8.95 -6.59
N PHE A 208 -1.71 -9.98 -5.81
CA PHE A 208 -0.79 -9.84 -4.69
C PHE A 208 0.57 -9.30 -5.21
N PRO A 209 1.14 -8.24 -4.62
CA PRO A 209 2.38 -7.63 -5.11
C PRO A 209 3.60 -8.54 -4.93
N GLY A 210 4.59 -8.38 -5.80
CA GLY A 210 5.93 -8.94 -5.59
C GLY A 210 6.76 -8.07 -4.67
N PHE A 211 8.08 -8.23 -4.74
CA PHE A 211 9.04 -7.39 -4.01
C PHE A 211 10.10 -6.84 -4.96
N TYR A 212 10.74 -5.76 -4.55
CA TYR A 212 11.90 -5.20 -5.22
C TYR A 212 12.95 -4.87 -4.15
N VAL A 213 14.16 -4.55 -4.60
CA VAL A 213 15.31 -4.39 -3.72
C VAL A 213 15.03 -3.40 -2.58
N GLU A 214 15.51 -3.76 -1.37
CA GLU A 214 15.46 -2.94 -0.14
C GLU A 214 14.08 -2.65 0.45
N ARG A 215 13.00 -3.12 -0.17
CA ARG A 215 11.63 -2.81 0.27
C ARG A 215 10.82 -4.06 0.60
N ALA A 216 10.04 -3.99 1.67
CA ALA A 216 9.02 -4.99 1.98
C ALA A 216 7.92 -5.03 0.91
N ILE A 217 7.10 -6.08 0.91
CA ILE A 217 5.97 -6.21 -0.01
C ILE A 217 4.89 -5.20 0.38
N HIS A 218 4.49 -4.32 -0.54
CA HIS A 218 3.51 -3.28 -0.25
C HIS A 218 2.68 -2.85 -1.46
N ILE A 219 1.54 -2.23 -1.15
CA ILE A 219 0.72 -1.45 -2.10
C ILE A 219 0.73 0.00 -1.63
N HIS A 220 1.09 0.94 -2.50
CA HIS A 220 0.95 2.34 -2.17
C HIS A 220 -0.52 2.76 -2.23
N ALA A 221 -0.91 3.67 -1.33
CA ALA A 221 -2.25 4.24 -1.31
C ALA A 221 -2.22 5.74 -1.05
N GLN A 222 -3.00 6.48 -1.83
CA GLN A 222 -3.36 7.87 -1.52
C GLN A 222 -4.87 8.04 -1.46
N VAL A 223 -5.31 8.98 -0.63
CA VAL A 223 -6.73 9.37 -0.53
C VAL A 223 -6.87 10.84 -0.91
N HIS A 224 -7.74 11.13 -1.87
CA HIS A 224 -8.06 12.48 -2.32
C HIS A 224 -9.54 12.79 -2.07
N THR A 225 -9.83 13.98 -1.53
CA THR A 225 -11.21 14.40 -1.25
C THR A 225 -11.76 15.40 -2.25
N ASP A 226 -10.93 15.95 -3.12
CA ASP A 226 -11.36 16.80 -4.23
C ASP A 226 -10.88 16.21 -5.56
N TRP A 227 -11.81 15.75 -6.37
CA TRP A 227 -11.47 15.15 -7.65
C TRP A 227 -12.60 15.30 -8.67
N THR A 228 -12.23 15.27 -9.95
CA THR A 228 -13.17 15.35 -11.06
C THR A 228 -12.62 14.67 -12.30
N VAL A 229 -13.51 14.24 -13.19
CA VAL A 229 -13.16 13.72 -14.51
C VAL A 229 -13.41 14.83 -15.54
N ARG A 230 -12.36 15.22 -16.27
CA ARG A 230 -12.46 16.19 -17.36
C ARG A 230 -13.15 15.57 -18.57
N GLU A 231 -13.63 16.42 -19.49
CA GLU A 231 -14.27 15.99 -20.75
C GLU A 231 -13.40 15.06 -21.60
N ASN A 232 -12.07 15.19 -21.51
CA ASN A 232 -11.11 14.34 -22.21
C ASN A 232 -10.81 13.01 -21.49
N GLY A 233 -11.52 12.70 -20.40
CA GLY A 233 -11.35 11.48 -19.62
C GLY A 233 -10.20 11.52 -18.60
N THR A 234 -9.43 12.62 -18.54
CA THR A 234 -8.36 12.77 -17.53
C THR A 234 -8.94 13.06 -16.15
N ILE A 235 -8.33 12.47 -15.13
CA ILE A 235 -8.69 12.68 -13.73
C ILE A 235 -7.85 13.85 -13.22
N ILE A 236 -8.49 14.77 -12.50
CA ILE A 236 -7.80 15.71 -11.63
C ILE A 236 -8.15 15.27 -10.22
N ALA A 237 -7.12 15.08 -9.39
CA ALA A 237 -7.27 14.89 -7.96
C ALA A 237 -6.42 15.95 -7.25
N SER A 238 -6.95 16.49 -6.17
CA SER A 238 -6.30 17.44 -5.29
C SER A 238 -6.76 17.15 -3.85
N ASN A 239 -6.23 17.92 -2.90
CA ASN A 239 -6.57 17.73 -1.49
C ASN A 239 -6.29 16.28 -1.05
N THR A 240 -5.02 15.89 -1.18
CA THR A 240 -4.53 14.61 -0.67
C THR A 240 -4.52 14.68 0.85
N VAL A 241 -5.28 13.79 1.49
CA VAL A 241 -5.48 13.75 2.94
C VAL A 241 -4.88 12.51 3.60
N SER A 242 -4.24 11.66 2.79
CA SER A 242 -3.44 10.52 3.23
C SER A 242 -2.52 10.05 2.12
N THR A 243 -1.26 9.78 2.47
CA THR A 243 -0.26 9.06 1.67
C THR A 243 0.42 8.01 2.54
N GLY A 244 0.25 6.73 2.21
CA GLY A 244 0.86 5.64 2.96
C GLY A 244 1.03 4.37 2.15
N GLN A 245 1.41 3.30 2.83
CA GLN A 245 1.62 1.99 2.23
C GLN A 245 0.83 0.91 2.98
N LEU A 246 0.35 -0.10 2.26
CA LEU A 246 -0.39 -1.23 2.79
C LEU A 246 0.50 -2.47 2.71
N TYR A 247 0.63 -3.20 3.81
CA TYR A 247 1.54 -4.34 3.95
C TYR A 247 0.77 -5.63 4.22
N PHE A 248 1.48 -6.77 4.29
CA PHE A 248 0.88 -8.08 4.51
C PHE A 248 1.57 -8.84 5.64
N GLU A 249 0.89 -9.84 6.19
CA GLU A 249 1.47 -10.69 7.24
C GLU A 249 2.58 -11.57 6.68
N GLU A 250 3.70 -11.67 7.40
CA GLU A 250 4.92 -12.38 6.96
C GLU A 250 4.64 -13.85 6.60
N GLU A 251 3.77 -14.55 7.33
CA GLU A 251 3.42 -15.95 7.03
C GLU A 251 2.71 -16.07 5.66
N LEU A 252 1.83 -15.12 5.34
CA LEU A 252 1.16 -15.08 4.03
C LEU A 252 2.16 -14.76 2.93
N GLU A 253 3.02 -13.77 3.14
CA GLU A 253 4.06 -13.38 2.18
C GLU A 253 4.95 -14.58 1.81
N GLN A 254 5.42 -15.35 2.79
CA GLN A 254 6.23 -16.55 2.55
C GLN A 254 5.51 -17.58 1.69
N LYS A 255 4.21 -17.82 1.94
CA LYS A 255 3.40 -18.76 1.15
C LYS A 255 3.27 -18.28 -0.30
N ILE A 256 2.89 -17.01 -0.51
CA ILE A 256 2.70 -16.46 -1.86
C ILE A 256 4.02 -16.41 -2.64
N MET A 257 5.11 -15.98 -2.01
CA MET A 257 6.44 -15.92 -2.65
C MET A 257 6.99 -17.31 -3.03
N SER A 258 6.44 -18.40 -2.49
CA SER A 258 6.79 -19.77 -2.88
C SER A 258 6.06 -20.28 -4.13
N MET A 259 5.12 -19.50 -4.66
CA MET A 259 4.28 -19.86 -5.82
C MET A 259 4.77 -19.18 -7.09
N GLU A 260 4.46 -19.75 -8.26
CA GLU A 260 4.64 -19.04 -9.53
C GLU A 260 3.60 -17.90 -9.67
N PRO A 261 3.96 -16.75 -10.28
CA PRO A 261 5.28 -16.43 -10.85
C PRO A 261 6.30 -15.88 -9.83
N TYR A 262 5.93 -15.67 -8.57
CA TYR A 262 6.75 -14.99 -7.55
C TYR A 262 8.08 -15.69 -7.28
N VAL A 263 8.06 -17.02 -7.17
CA VAL A 263 9.24 -17.86 -6.89
C VAL A 263 10.32 -17.75 -7.97
N SER A 264 10.00 -17.22 -9.15
CA SER A 264 10.96 -17.00 -10.24
C SER A 264 11.90 -15.80 -10.00
N HIS A 265 11.57 -14.90 -9.08
CA HIS A 265 12.39 -13.74 -8.74
C HIS A 265 13.49 -14.11 -7.73
N THR A 266 14.65 -14.55 -8.23
CA THR A 266 15.74 -15.08 -7.41
C THR A 266 17.00 -14.21 -7.36
N GLN A 267 17.00 -13.05 -8.04
CA GLN A 267 18.17 -12.19 -8.20
C GLN A 267 18.55 -11.43 -6.92
N ILE A 268 17.58 -11.25 -6.03
CA ILE A 268 17.72 -10.53 -4.76
C ILE A 268 16.94 -11.28 -3.67
N ASN A 269 17.30 -11.02 -2.41
CA ASN A 269 16.51 -11.50 -1.28
C ASN A 269 15.40 -10.49 -0.97
N ARG A 270 14.23 -10.99 -0.58
CA ARG A 270 13.13 -10.16 -0.08
C ARG A 270 13.52 -9.54 1.26
N THR A 271 13.24 -8.25 1.41
CA THR A 271 13.27 -7.53 2.70
C THR A 271 11.96 -7.81 3.44
N THR A 272 12.03 -8.24 4.71
CA THR A 272 10.83 -8.45 5.53
C THR A 272 10.26 -7.12 6.06
N ASN A 273 9.01 -7.09 6.52
CA ASN A 273 8.44 -5.91 7.17
C ASN A 273 9.30 -5.41 8.36
N SER A 274 9.93 -6.33 9.10
CA SER A 274 10.80 -5.98 10.23
C SER A 274 12.15 -5.37 9.84
N GLU A 275 12.55 -5.52 8.59
CA GLU A 275 13.81 -5.01 8.04
C GLU A 275 13.61 -3.77 7.15
N ASP A 276 12.39 -3.53 6.67
CA ASP A 276 12.04 -2.38 5.84
C ASP A 276 12.12 -1.08 6.65
N THR A 277 12.74 -0.06 6.06
CA THR A 277 12.96 1.23 6.73
C THR A 277 11.72 2.12 6.78
N VAL A 278 10.72 1.86 5.93
CA VAL A 278 9.50 2.67 5.78
C VAL A 278 8.34 2.09 6.60
N PHE A 279 8.27 0.76 6.75
CA PHE A 279 7.22 0.09 7.54
C PHE A 279 7.04 0.66 8.97
N PRO A 280 8.11 0.99 9.73
CA PRO A 280 7.96 1.64 11.04
C PRO A 280 7.31 3.02 10.98
N GLU A 281 7.45 3.76 9.87
CA GLU A 281 6.84 5.07 9.67
C GLU A 281 5.33 4.94 9.46
N ASP A 282 4.89 3.94 8.69
CA ASP A 282 3.46 3.61 8.52
C ASP A 282 2.80 3.10 9.82
N LEU A 283 3.57 2.68 10.82
CA LEU A 283 3.08 2.30 12.16
C LEU A 283 2.93 3.51 13.12
N GLU A 284 3.40 4.70 12.73
CA GLU A 284 3.32 5.87 13.59
C GLU A 284 1.87 6.21 13.98
N GLY A 285 1.71 6.77 15.19
CA GLY A 285 0.39 7.07 15.73
C GLY A 285 -0.45 5.85 16.14
N GLY A 286 0.10 4.64 16.02
CA GLY A 286 -0.58 3.39 16.39
C GLY A 286 -1.53 2.85 15.32
N TYR A 287 -1.36 3.32 14.07
CA TYR A 287 -2.00 2.73 12.90
C TYR A 287 -1.38 1.37 12.60
N ASN A 288 -2.20 0.45 12.07
CA ASN A 288 -1.71 -0.82 11.57
C ASN A 288 -1.96 -0.88 10.05
N PRO A 289 -0.91 -0.75 9.23
CA PRO A 289 -1.04 -0.75 7.77
C PRO A 289 -1.13 -2.17 7.18
N VAL A 290 -1.15 -3.22 8.01
CA VAL A 290 -1.21 -4.62 7.56
C VAL A 290 -2.63 -5.00 7.17
N VAL A 291 -2.81 -5.42 5.91
CA VAL A 291 -4.09 -5.85 5.35
C VAL A 291 -4.53 -7.17 5.98
N SER A 292 -5.77 -7.22 6.48
CA SER A 292 -6.38 -8.47 6.92
C SER A 292 -6.81 -9.27 5.70
N VAL A 293 -6.18 -10.43 5.48
CA VAL A 293 -6.42 -11.25 4.29
C VAL A 293 -7.14 -12.55 4.65
N VAL A 294 -8.14 -12.91 3.84
CA VAL A 294 -8.81 -14.21 3.88
C VAL A 294 -8.70 -14.85 2.50
N PRO A 295 -8.24 -16.10 2.38
CA PRO A 295 -8.20 -16.77 1.09
C PRO A 295 -9.61 -17.01 0.53
N VAL A 296 -9.73 -17.03 -0.79
CA VAL A 296 -10.99 -17.43 -1.46
C VAL A 296 -11.24 -18.92 -1.26
N ASP A 297 -10.16 -19.71 -1.28
CA ASP A 297 -10.12 -21.14 -1.03
C ASP A 297 -9.00 -21.41 -0.01
N GLU A 298 -9.34 -22.01 1.14
CA GLU A 298 -8.39 -22.23 2.24
C GLU A 298 -7.27 -23.21 1.89
N ASP A 299 -7.49 -24.11 0.91
CA ASP A 299 -6.54 -25.11 0.48
C ASP A 299 -5.72 -24.67 -0.76
N ASP A 300 -6.21 -23.68 -1.52
CA ASP A 300 -5.57 -23.20 -2.75
C ASP A 300 -5.55 -21.66 -2.85
N LEU A 301 -4.46 -21.05 -2.35
CA LEU A 301 -4.24 -19.59 -2.43
C LEU A 301 -4.21 -19.07 -3.87
N SER A 302 -3.96 -19.91 -4.88
CA SER A 302 -3.95 -19.47 -6.29
C SER A 302 -5.33 -19.03 -6.79
N LYS A 303 -6.41 -19.45 -6.11
CA LYS A 303 -7.78 -18.99 -6.39
C LYS A 303 -8.01 -17.53 -6.01
N GLY A 304 -7.11 -16.97 -5.23
CA GLY A 304 -7.08 -15.57 -4.87
C GLY A 304 -7.40 -15.31 -3.40
N LEU A 305 -7.34 -14.03 -3.06
CA LEU A 305 -7.33 -13.51 -1.71
C LEU A 305 -8.33 -12.37 -1.61
N ILE A 306 -8.92 -12.18 -0.44
CA ILE A 306 -9.68 -10.98 -0.12
C ILE A 306 -9.01 -10.24 1.00
N GLY A 307 -8.58 -9.02 0.71
CA GLY A 307 -7.96 -8.11 1.65
C GLY A 307 -8.98 -7.11 2.22
N TYR A 308 -8.84 -6.81 3.50
CA TYR A 308 -9.66 -5.85 4.21
C TYR A 308 -8.76 -4.89 4.99
N ILE A 309 -8.91 -3.59 4.76
CA ILE A 309 -8.23 -2.55 5.54
C ILE A 309 -9.12 -1.32 5.72
N THR A 310 -8.81 -0.47 6.69
CA THR A 310 -9.50 0.81 6.91
C THR A 310 -8.48 1.90 7.09
N ILE A 311 -8.64 2.97 6.31
CA ILE A 311 -7.84 4.18 6.33
C ILE A 311 -8.67 5.27 7.00
N GLY A 312 -8.19 5.79 8.10
CA GLY A 312 -8.76 6.95 8.77
C GLY A 312 -8.04 8.17 8.25
N VAL A 313 -8.77 9.13 7.71
CA VAL A 313 -8.21 10.38 7.19
C VAL A 313 -8.68 11.54 8.04
N ASP A 314 -7.88 12.59 8.11
CA ASP A 314 -8.29 13.85 8.71
C ASP A 314 -8.55 14.88 7.62
N THR A 315 -9.82 15.03 7.23
CA THR A 315 -10.24 15.97 6.19
C THR A 315 -10.03 17.44 6.56
N THR A 316 -9.68 17.72 7.83
CA THR A 316 -9.34 19.08 8.29
C THR A 316 -7.85 19.38 8.22
N ALA A 317 -7.01 18.36 8.03
CA ALA A 317 -5.57 18.48 7.84
C ALA A 317 -5.24 18.29 6.34
N ILE A 318 -5.63 19.27 5.53
CA ILE A 318 -5.41 19.26 4.08
C ILE A 318 -3.94 19.59 3.79
N GLU A 319 -3.22 18.68 3.13
CA GLU A 319 -1.95 19.05 2.51
C GLU A 319 -2.20 19.78 1.19
N THR A 320 -1.77 21.04 1.14
CA THR A 320 -1.38 21.64 -0.13
C THR A 320 0.08 21.28 -0.35
N PHE A 321 0.37 20.32 -1.25
CA PHE A 321 1.67 20.24 -1.89
C PHE A 321 1.90 21.55 -2.66
N SER A 322 2.44 22.55 -1.96
CA SER A 322 2.76 23.85 -2.50
C SER A 322 4.05 23.71 -3.30
N LYS A 323 3.88 23.58 -4.62
CA LYS A 323 4.78 23.96 -5.73
C LYS A 323 6.29 23.75 -5.55
#